data_AF-A0A5K1FJY9-F1
#
_entry.id   AF-A0A5K1FJY9-F1
#
_cell.length_a   1.000
_cell.length_b   1.000
_cell.length_c   1.000
_cell.angle_alpha   90.00
_cell.angle_beta   90.00
_cell.angle_gamma   90.00
#
_symmetry.space_group_name_H-M   'P 1'
#
loop_
_entity.id
_entity.type
_entity.pdbx_description
1 polymer ?
#
loop_
_entity_poly.entity_id
_entity_poly.type
_entity_poly.pdbx_seq_one_letter_code
_entity_poly.pdbx_strand_id
1 'polypeptide(L)'
;TADVLFGVFDKVIQEVGPENVVQFITDNAANYKAAGEMLAARYETFYWSPCAVHCVNLMLQDLGERDDMKLTVHRCQEITKFIYNHAYVLNLMRKFTNGAELIRPAQTRFATNVLAMQGI
;
A
#
# COMPACT_ATOMS: atom_id res chain seq x y z
N THR A 1 -0.76 -6.91 20.34
CA THR A 1 0.47 -6.17 20.71
C THR A 1 1.66 -6.79 20.00
N ALA A 2 2.86 -6.23 20.13
CA ALA A 2 4.07 -6.82 19.54
C ALA A 2 4.30 -8.25 20.04
N ASP A 3 4.08 -8.51 21.33
CA ASP A 3 4.26 -9.86 21.93
C ASP A 3 3.33 -10.92 21.34
N VAL A 4 2.07 -10.53 21.06
CA VAL A 4 1.10 -11.43 20.41
C VAL A 4 1.54 -11.78 19.01
N LEU A 5 2.01 -10.79 18.23
CA LEU A 5 2.52 -11.00 16.88
C LEU A 5 3.78 -11.86 16.88
N PHE A 6 4.72 -11.56 17.79
CA PHE A 6 5.92 -12.34 18.01
C PHE A 6 5.58 -13.81 18.26
N GLY A 7 4.66 -14.11 19.18
CA GLY A 7 4.26 -15.49 19.47
C GLY A 7 3.60 -16.23 18.29
N VAL A 8 2.89 -15.52 17.42
CA VAL A 8 2.32 -16.11 16.20
C VAL A 8 3.41 -16.39 15.17
N PHE A 9 4.29 -15.43 14.91
CA PHE A 9 5.37 -15.55 13.92
C PHE A 9 6.44 -16.56 14.35
N ASP A 10 6.74 -16.64 15.64
CA ASP A 10 7.66 -17.60 16.22
C ASP A 10 7.26 -19.04 15.91
N LYS A 11 5.96 -19.35 15.97
CA LYS A 11 5.42 -20.67 15.60
C LYS A 11 5.65 -20.97 14.13
N VAL A 12 5.40 -20.00 13.25
CA VAL A 12 5.62 -20.16 11.80
C VAL A 12 7.10 -20.41 11.50
N ILE A 13 8.02 -19.70 12.16
CA ILE A 13 9.46 -19.90 11.99
C ILE A 13 9.90 -21.28 12.50
N GLN A 14 9.36 -21.75 13.63
CA GLN A 14 9.64 -23.08 14.16
C GLN A 14 9.13 -24.19 13.25
N GLU A 15 7.95 -24.02 12.64
CA GLU A 15 7.40 -24.97 11.67
C GLU A 15 8.24 -25.06 10.40
N VAL A 16 8.77 -23.93 9.92
CA VAL A 16 9.63 -23.88 8.72
C VAL A 16 11.07 -24.34 9.03
N GLY A 17 11.53 -24.16 10.27
CA GLY A 17 12.92 -24.29 10.67
C GLY A 17 13.68 -22.96 10.43
N PRO A 18 14.26 -22.34 11.47
CA PRO A 18 14.94 -21.04 11.34
C PRO A 18 16.15 -21.05 10.39
N GLU A 19 16.74 -22.22 10.15
CA GLU A 19 17.81 -22.43 9.16
C GLU A 19 17.33 -22.35 7.70
N ASN A 20 16.02 -22.52 7.48
CA ASN A 20 15.39 -22.44 6.16
C ASN A 20 14.83 -21.04 5.86
N VAL A 21 14.95 -20.11 6.82
CA VAL A 21 14.50 -18.73 6.67
C VAL A 21 15.72 -17.85 6.36
N VAL A 22 15.66 -17.11 5.25
CA VAL A 22 16.69 -16.11 4.90
C VAL A 22 16.29 -14.71 5.33
N GLN A 23 15.01 -14.38 5.18
CA GLN A 23 14.46 -13.05 5.44
C GLN A 23 13.02 -13.15 5.91
N PHE A 24 12.69 -12.38 6.96
CA PHE A 24 11.33 -12.23 7.44
C PHE A 24 10.81 -10.82 7.12
N ILE A 25 9.72 -10.74 6.36
CA ILE A 25 9.17 -9.46 5.88
C ILE A 25 7.78 -9.27 6.46
N THR A 26 7.54 -8.13 7.12
CA THR A 26 6.23 -7.78 7.69
C THR A 26 5.84 -6.34 7.37
N ASP A 27 4.61 -5.97 7.73
CA ASP A 27 4.14 -4.58 7.65
C ASP A 27 5.02 -3.61 8.46
N ASN A 28 5.03 -2.33 8.11
CA ASN A 28 5.87 -1.31 8.77
C ASN A 28 5.21 -0.70 10.02
N ALA A 29 3.99 -1.10 10.38
CA ALA A 29 3.34 -0.66 11.61
C ALA A 29 4.18 -0.99 12.85
N ALA A 30 4.14 -0.12 13.86
CA ALA A 30 5.05 -0.16 15.01
C ALA A 30 5.09 -1.50 15.75
N ASN A 31 3.95 -2.18 15.89
CA ASN A 31 3.84 -3.50 16.51
C ASN A 31 4.46 -4.62 15.65
N TYR A 32 4.34 -4.54 14.33
CA TYR A 32 4.98 -5.51 13.41
C TYR A 32 6.48 -5.32 13.35
N LYS A 33 6.94 -4.06 13.35
CA LYS A 33 8.36 -3.71 13.47
C LYS A 33 8.96 -4.28 14.76
N ALA A 34 8.36 -3.97 15.91
CA ALA A 34 8.85 -4.47 17.19
C ALA A 34 8.89 -6.01 17.23
N ALA A 35 7.83 -6.68 16.75
CA ALA A 35 7.80 -8.14 16.69
C ALA A 35 8.88 -8.72 15.75
N GLY A 36 9.11 -8.10 14.59
CA GLY A 36 10.14 -8.50 13.64
C GLY A 36 11.56 -8.33 14.19
N GLU A 37 11.82 -7.21 14.87
CA GLU A 37 13.10 -6.96 15.56
C GLU A 37 13.34 -7.99 16.67
N MET A 38 12.30 -8.33 17.46
CA MET A 38 12.39 -9.39 18.48
C MET A 38 12.73 -10.76 17.88
N LEU A 39 12.18 -11.12 16.72
CA LEU A 39 12.47 -12.38 16.04
C LEU A 39 13.90 -12.41 15.50
N ALA A 40 14.33 -11.33 14.83
CA ALA A 40 15.70 -11.22 14.32
C ALA A 40 16.72 -11.34 15.47
N ALA A 41 16.46 -10.70 16.62
CA ALA A 41 17.29 -10.80 17.81
C ALA A 41 17.25 -12.20 18.47
N ARG A 42 16.12 -12.92 18.37
CA ARG A 42 15.99 -14.26 18.94
C ARG A 42 16.76 -15.32 18.15
N TYR A 43 16.68 -15.27 16.83
CA TYR A 43 17.17 -16.35 15.98
C TYR A 43 18.58 -16.10 15.43
N GLU A 44 18.94 -14.85 15.13
CA GLU A 44 20.25 -14.46 14.58
C GLU A 44 20.66 -15.16 13.26
N THR A 45 19.82 -16.03 12.69
CA THR A 45 20.06 -16.76 11.42
C THR A 45 19.46 -16.10 10.19
N PHE A 46 18.54 -15.15 10.39
CA PHE A 46 17.89 -14.39 9.34
C PHE A 46 17.74 -12.92 9.76
N TYR A 47 17.44 -12.06 8.80
CA TYR A 47 17.16 -10.66 9.06
C TYR A 47 15.67 -10.33 8.88
N TRP A 48 15.20 -9.37 9.65
CA TRP A 48 13.89 -8.77 9.45
C TRP A 48 14.03 -7.49 8.60
N SER A 49 13.03 -7.24 7.76
CA SER A 49 12.89 -5.97 7.05
C SER A 49 11.42 -5.58 6.87
N PRO A 50 11.10 -4.28 6.83
CA PRO A 50 9.75 -3.84 6.54
C PRO A 50 9.36 -4.12 5.08
N CYS A 51 8.06 -4.29 4.83
CA CYS A 51 7.51 -4.51 3.51
C CYS A 51 7.73 -3.30 2.60
N ALA A 52 8.49 -3.49 1.52
CA ALA A 52 8.81 -2.42 0.56
C ALA A 52 7.55 -1.78 -0.05
N VAL A 53 6.53 -2.59 -0.38
CA VAL A 53 5.25 -2.09 -0.93
C VAL A 53 4.55 -1.17 0.07
N HIS A 54 4.55 -1.55 1.35
CA HIS A 54 3.97 -0.71 2.39
C HIS A 54 4.77 0.59 2.58
N CYS A 55 6.11 0.51 2.59
CA CYS A 55 6.98 1.68 2.67
C CYS A 55 6.71 2.67 1.53
N VAL A 56 6.61 2.19 0.29
CA VAL A 56 6.28 3.04 -0.86
C VAL A 56 4.88 3.65 -0.70
N ASN A 57 3.91 2.88 -0.22
CA ASN A 57 2.56 3.41 0.02
C ASN A 57 2.55 4.54 1.08
N LEU A 58 3.37 4.45 2.12
CA LEU A 58 3.55 5.52 3.11
C LEU A 58 4.27 6.74 2.52
N MET A 59 5.31 6.55 1.70
CA MET A 59 5.95 7.69 1.02
C MET A 59 4.97 8.45 0.12
N LEU A 60 4.06 7.72 -0.55
CA LEU A 60 3.00 8.31 -1.36
C LEU A 60 1.90 8.96 -0.50
N GLN A 61 1.67 8.48 0.72
CA GLN A 61 0.82 9.17 1.69
C GLN A 61 1.39 10.54 2.02
N ASP A 62 2.64 10.59 2.47
CA ASP A 62 3.32 11.82 2.87
C ASP A 62 3.34 12.84 1.72
N LEU A 63 3.61 12.36 0.50
CA LEU A 63 3.54 13.19 -0.70
C LEU A 63 2.11 13.72 -0.92
N GLY A 64 1.11 12.86 -0.79
CA GLY A 64 -0.31 13.20 -0.92
C GLY A 64 -0.82 14.15 0.15
N GLU A 65 -0.11 14.31 1.28
CA GLU A 65 -0.49 15.23 2.36
C GLU A 65 -0.10 16.68 2.10
N ARG A 66 0.76 16.95 1.11
CA ARG A 66 1.07 18.33 0.70
C ARG A 66 -0.16 19.02 0.10
N ASP A 67 -0.31 20.32 0.36
CA ASP A 67 -1.51 21.06 -0.04
C ASP A 67 -1.74 21.08 -1.57
N ASP A 68 -0.66 21.17 -2.35
CA ASP A 68 -0.70 21.10 -3.81
C ASP A 68 -1.18 19.73 -4.30
N MET A 69 -0.72 18.65 -3.66
CA MET A 69 -1.15 17.28 -3.98
C MET A 69 -2.59 17.01 -3.53
N LYS A 70 -2.99 17.45 -2.32
CA LYS A 70 -4.37 17.33 -1.83
C LYS A 70 -5.37 17.97 -2.79
N LEU A 71 -5.09 19.20 -3.23
CA LEU A 71 -5.95 19.91 -4.17
C LEU A 71 -6.04 19.18 -5.51
N THR A 72 -4.90 18.67 -6.01
CA THR A 72 -4.84 17.93 -7.27
C THR A 72 -5.64 16.64 -7.19
N VAL A 73 -5.43 15.83 -6.15
CA VAL A 73 -6.17 14.58 -5.92
C VAL A 73 -7.67 14.85 -5.80
N HIS A 74 -8.07 15.89 -5.07
CA HIS A 74 -9.47 16.28 -4.96
C HIS A 74 -10.09 16.63 -6.32
N ARG A 75 -9.39 17.43 -7.14
CA ARG A 75 -9.86 17.77 -8.50
C ARG A 75 -9.99 16.53 -9.39
N CYS A 76 -9.02 15.63 -9.33
CA CYS A 76 -9.06 14.36 -10.06
C CYS A 76 -10.26 13.49 -9.65
N GLN A 77 -10.59 13.45 -8.35
CA GLN A 77 -11.79 12.78 -7.86
C GLN A 77 -13.07 13.41 -8.40
N GLU A 78 -13.17 14.74 -8.43
CA GLU A 78 -14.33 15.44 -8.98
C GLU A 78 -14.50 15.20 -10.49
N ILE A 79 -13.41 15.21 -11.26
CA ILE A 79 -13.42 14.88 -12.69
C ILE A 79 -13.89 13.44 -12.91
N THR A 80 -13.35 12.49 -12.15
CA THR A 80 -13.74 11.08 -12.24
C THR A 80 -15.21 10.90 -11.91
N LYS A 81 -15.70 11.50 -10.81
CA LYS A 81 -17.13 11.48 -10.46
C LYS A 81 -17.98 12.07 -11.58
N PHE A 82 -17.59 13.21 -12.15
CA PHE A 82 -18.29 13.84 -13.25
C PHE A 82 -18.40 12.91 -14.46
N ILE A 83 -17.29 12.30 -14.89
CA ILE A 83 -17.28 11.36 -16.03
C ILE A 83 -18.22 10.17 -15.77
N TYR A 84 -18.09 9.50 -14.62
CA TYR A 84 -18.89 8.30 -14.34
C TYR A 84 -20.36 8.57 -14.04
N ASN A 85 -20.71 9.77 -13.57
CA ASN A 85 -22.11 10.14 -13.30
C ASN A 85 -22.88 10.58 -14.55
N HIS A 86 -22.20 10.84 -15.68
CA HIS A 86 -22.84 11.28 -16.91
C HIS A 86 -22.60 10.26 -18.03
N ALA A 87 -23.63 9.45 -18.34
CA ALA A 87 -23.52 8.35 -19.30
C ALA A 87 -22.97 8.77 -20.68
N TYR A 88 -23.37 9.95 -21.18
CA TYR A 88 -22.84 10.48 -22.43
C TYR A 88 -21.33 10.74 -22.36
N VAL A 89 -20.87 11.39 -21.29
CA VAL A 89 -19.44 11.71 -21.08
C VAL A 89 -18.62 10.45 -20.88
N LEU A 90 -19.14 9.48 -20.10
CA LEU A 90 -18.51 8.17 -19.92
C LEU A 90 -18.33 7.42 -21.25
N ASN A 91 -19.37 7.39 -22.08
CA ASN A 91 -19.31 6.76 -23.40
C ASN A 91 -18.33 7.50 -24.33
N LEU A 92 -18.26 8.83 -24.23
CA LEU A 92 -17.32 9.63 -25.00
C LEU A 92 -15.87 9.32 -24.61
N MET A 93 -15.58 9.28 -23.30
CA MET A 93 -14.26 8.92 -22.78
C MET A 93 -13.86 7.53 -23.31
N ARG A 94 -14.69 6.52 -23.08
CA ARG A 94 -14.44 5.14 -23.56
C ARG A 94 -14.22 5.06 -25.07
N LYS A 95 -14.97 5.85 -25.86
CA LYS A 95 -14.79 5.90 -27.31
C LYS A 95 -13.39 6.39 -27.70
N PHE A 96 -12.86 7.40 -27.02
CA PHE A 96 -11.57 8.00 -27.33
C PHE A 96 -10.38 7.31 -26.63
N THR A 97 -10.63 6.51 -25.60
CA THR A 97 -9.61 5.77 -24.86
C THR A 97 -9.60 4.27 -25.18
N ASN A 98 -10.30 3.84 -26.25
CA ASN A 98 -10.46 2.43 -26.62
C ASN A 98 -10.99 1.55 -25.47
N GLY A 99 -11.95 2.07 -24.71
CA GLY A 99 -12.61 1.38 -23.62
C GLY A 99 -11.85 1.39 -22.30
N ALA A 100 -10.81 2.22 -22.14
CA ALA A 100 -10.11 2.34 -20.88
C ALA A 100 -11.04 2.84 -19.75
N GLU A 101 -10.71 2.46 -18.52
CA GLU A 101 -11.40 2.87 -17.30
C GLU A 101 -10.45 3.66 -16.40
N LEU A 102 -10.99 4.62 -15.65
CA LEU A 102 -10.21 5.37 -14.67
C LEU A 102 -10.10 4.58 -13.37
N ILE A 103 -8.91 4.58 -12.79
CA ILE A 103 -8.69 4.01 -11.47
C ILE A 103 -9.31 4.93 -10.42
N ARG A 104 -10.11 4.35 -9.52
CA ARG A 104 -10.70 5.11 -8.42
C ARG A 104 -9.73 5.16 -7.23
N PRO A 105 -9.46 6.36 -6.69
CA PRO A 105 -8.76 6.53 -5.42
C PRO A 105 -9.36 5.69 -4.30
N ALA A 106 -8.52 4.90 -3.62
CA ALA A 106 -8.86 4.15 -2.43
C ALA A 106 -8.18 4.81 -1.21
N GLN A 107 -8.96 5.07 -0.15
CA GLN A 107 -8.47 5.79 1.04
C GLN A 107 -7.26 5.12 1.72
N THR A 108 -7.19 3.79 1.69
CA THR A 108 -6.14 3.02 2.38
C THR A 108 -4.96 2.62 1.49
N ARG A 109 -5.00 2.96 0.20
CA ARG A 109 -3.95 2.64 -0.78
C ARG A 109 -3.56 3.89 -1.55
N PHE A 110 -2.69 4.72 -0.97
CA PHE A 110 -2.27 6.00 -1.54
C PHE A 110 -1.66 5.90 -2.94
N ALA A 111 -1.08 4.75 -3.30
CA ALA A 111 -0.67 4.46 -4.68
C ALA A 111 -1.81 4.63 -5.70
N THR A 112 -3.06 4.35 -5.31
CA THR A 112 -4.23 4.54 -6.18
C THR A 112 -4.53 6.00 -6.47
N ASN A 113 -4.14 6.95 -5.61
CA ASN A 113 -4.25 8.37 -5.91
C ASN A 113 -3.35 8.74 -7.10
N VAL A 114 -2.10 8.28 -7.09
CA VAL A 114 -1.15 8.52 -8.17
C VAL A 114 -1.63 7.89 -9.47
N LEU A 115 -2.08 6.64 -9.42
CA LEU A 115 -2.60 5.93 -10.58
C LEU A 115 -3.88 6.58 -11.14
N ALA A 116 -4.77 7.08 -10.26
CA ALA A 116 -5.96 7.81 -10.67
C ALA A 116 -5.61 9.14 -11.36
N MET A 117 -4.63 9.87 -10.83
CA MET A 117 -4.14 11.12 -11.45
C MET A 117 -3.51 10.86 -12.83
N GLN A 118 -2.77 9.76 -13.00
CA GLN A 118 -2.16 9.39 -14.28
C GLN A 118 -3.20 9.02 -15.35
N GLY A 119 -4.36 8.50 -14.94
CA GLY A 119 -5.42 8.08 -15.86
C GLY A 119 -6.31 9.21 -16.38
N ILE A 120 -6.24 10.40 -15.77
CA ILE A 120 -7.01 11.60 -16.16
C ILE A 120 -6.19 12.44 -17.12
#